data_AF-A0A7Y3J442-F1
#
_entry.id   AF-A0A7Y3J442-F1
#
_cell.length_a   1.000
_cell.length_b   1.000
_cell.length_c   1.000
_cell.angle_alpha   90.00
_cell.angle_beta   90.00
_cell.angle_gamma   90.00
#
_symmetry.space_group_name_H-M   'P 1'
#
loop_
_entity.id
_entity.type
_entity.pdbx_description
1 polymer ?
#
loop_
_entity_poly.entity_id
_entity_poly.type
_entity_poly.pdbx_seq_one_letter_code
_entity_poly.pdbx_strand_id
1 'polypeptide(L)' 'MNPSVQLTNAIEVPSPLLSSMQDLTTVSLGGTGTIDHLINGLGTAANSTSNIQTYNPLP' A
#
# COMPACT_ATOMS: atom_id res chain seq x y z
N MET A 1 -18.18 4.05 7.80
CA MET A 1 -16.72 3.90 7.61
C MET A 1 -16.13 3.43 8.93
N ASN A 2 -15.31 2.38 8.96
CA ASN A 2 -14.76 1.80 10.19
C ASN A 2 -13.23 1.97 10.22
N PRO A 3 -12.69 2.91 11.03
CA PRO A 3 -11.25 3.18 11.15
C PRO A 3 -10.40 1.97 11.53
N SER A 4 -11.01 0.96 12.14
CA SER A 4 -10.31 -0.25 12.59
C SER A 4 -10.08 -1.27 11.47
N VAL A 5 -10.60 -1.04 10.25
CA VAL A 5 -10.33 -1.92 9.11
C VAL A 5 -8.88 -1.78 8.70
N GLN A 6 -8.19 -2.92 8.61
CA GLN A 6 -6.81 -3.02 8.16
C GLN A 6 -6.72 -3.97 6.98
N LEU A 7 -5.95 -3.56 5.97
CA LEU A 7 -5.63 -4.35 4.81
C LEU A 7 -4.12 -4.59 4.80
N THR A 8 -3.70 -5.84 4.86
CA THR A 8 -2.27 -6.18 4.95
C THR A 8 -1.49 -5.72 3.71
N ASN A 9 -2.10 -5.84 2.52
CA ASN A 9 -1.53 -5.39 1.25
C ASN A 9 -2.63 -4.76 0.40
N ALA A 10 -2.32 -3.67 -0.33
CA ALA A 10 -3.23 -3.15 -1.36
C ALA A 10 -3.22 -3.99 -2.64
N ILE A 11 -2.05 -4.51 -3.02
CA ILE A 11 -1.84 -5.30 -4.23
C ILE A 11 -1.08 -6.58 -3.87
N GLU A 12 -1.45 -7.69 -4.49
CA GLU A 12 -0.70 -8.94 -4.39
C GLU A 12 -0.44 -9.51 -5.79
N VAL A 13 0.82 -9.80 -6.09
CA VAL A 13 1.26 -10.35 -7.37
C VAL A 13 2.17 -11.56 -7.17
N PRO A 14 2.24 -12.50 -8.13
CA PRO A 14 3.28 -13.52 -8.13
C PRO A 14 4.68 -12.88 -8.15
N SER A 15 5.62 -13.43 -7.39
CA SER A 15 6.98 -12.89 -7.23
C SER A 15 7.72 -12.56 -8.54
N PRO A 16 7.61 -13.36 -9.64
CA PRO A 16 8.27 -13.03 -10.91
C PRO A 16 7.77 -11.74 -11.56
N LEU A 17 6.57 -11.29 -11.21
CA LEU A 17 5.95 -10.08 -11.75
C LEU A 17 6.18 -8.86 -10.85
N LEU A 18 6.65 -9.06 -9.61
CA LEU A 18 6.86 -7.98 -8.64
C LEU A 18 7.88 -6.95 -9.12
N SER A 19 8.95 -7.40 -9.78
CA SER A 19 9.98 -6.53 -10.37
C SER A 19 9.47 -5.67 -11.53
N SER A 20 8.34 -6.05 -12.14
CA SER A 20 7.73 -5.31 -13.24
C SER A 20 6.78 -4.21 -12.75
N MET A 21 6.47 -4.19 -11.45
CA MET A 21 5.59 -3.20 -10.85
C MET A 21 6.39 -1.95 -10.51
N GLN A 22 6.06 -0.83 -11.16
CA GLN A 22 6.75 0.44 -10.97
C GLN A 22 5.73 1.53 -10.66
N ASP A 23 6.18 2.58 -9.96
CA ASP A 23 5.41 3.80 -9.69
C ASP A 23 4.03 3.56 -9.07
N LEU A 24 3.98 2.74 -8.02
CA LEU A 24 2.71 2.43 -7.37
C LEU A 24 2.34 3.46 -6.31
N THR A 25 1.05 3.74 -6.17
CA THR A 25 0.51 4.63 -5.13
C THR A 25 -0.75 4.02 -4.51
N THR A 26 -0.90 4.14 -3.19
CA THR A 26 -2.12 3.77 -2.47
C THR A 26 -2.59 4.91 -1.56
N VAL A 27 -3.90 4.99 -1.32
CA VAL A 27 -4.52 6.06 -0.53
C VAL A 27 -5.55 5.51 0.46
N SER A 28 -5.39 5.86 1.73
CA SER A 28 -6.46 5.71 2.74
C SER A 28 -7.37 6.94 2.70
N LEU A 29 -8.52 6.80 2.03
CA LEU A 29 -9.48 7.90 1.85
C LEU A 29 -10.05 8.35 3.21
N GLY A 30 -9.74 9.60 3.57
CA GLY A 30 -10.13 10.18 4.86
C GLY A 30 -9.49 9.51 6.08
N GLY A 31 -8.46 8.67 5.90
CA GLY A 31 -7.78 8.00 7.01
C GLY A 31 -8.64 6.99 7.77
N THR A 32 -9.76 6.55 7.18
CA THR A 32 -10.78 5.71 7.86
C THR A 32 -10.50 4.20 7.78
N GLY A 33 -9.23 3.84 7.58
CA GLY A 33 -8.70 2.49 7.58
C GLY A 33 -7.19 2.52 7.33
N THR A 34 -6.51 1.39 7.51
CA THR A 34 -5.07 1.28 7.25
C THR A 34 -4.80 0.27 6.14
N ILE A 35 -3.89 0.63 5.26
CA ILE A 35 -3.26 -0.30 4.32
C ILE A 35 -1.83 -0.43 4.81
N ASP A 36 -1.44 -1.60 5.32
CA ASP A 36 -0.14 -1.77 5.99
C ASP A 36 1.03 -1.71 5.00
N HIS A 37 0.83 -2.34 3.84
CA HIS A 37 1.81 -2.36 2.76
C HIS A 37 1.13 -2.11 1.42
N LEU A 38 1.89 -1.53 0.50
CA LEU A 38 1.39 -1.26 -0.84
C LEU A 38 1.30 -2.56 -1.65
N ILE A 39 2.37 -3.36 -1.69
CA ILE A 39 2.43 -4.58 -2.51
C ILE A 39 3.28 -5.67 -1.86
N ASN A 40 2.77 -6.89 -1.72
CA ASN A 40 3.54 -8.07 -1.25
C ASN A 40 4.43 -7.81 -0.01
N GLY A 41 3.99 -7.02 0.96
CA GLY A 41 4.77 -6.65 2.15
C GLY A 41 5.76 -5.49 1.96
N LEU A 42 5.71 -4.81 0.80
CA LEU A 42 6.56 -3.67 0.44
C LEU A 42 5.75 -2.37 0.39
N GLY A 43 6.44 -1.25 0.63
CA GLY A 43 5.81 0.06 0.77
C GLY A 43 5.32 0.33 2.19
N THR A 44 5.27 1.60 2.56
CA THR A 44 4.85 2.09 3.88
C THR A 44 3.34 2.10 4.02
N ALA A 45 2.87 2.18 5.27
CA ALA A 45 1.45 2.14 5.58
C ALA A 45 0.72 3.43 5.22
N ALA A 46 -0.43 3.33 4.53
CA ALA A 46 -1.34 4.43 4.29
C ALA A 46 -2.44 4.43 5.37
N ASN A 47 -2.49 5.48 6.18
CA ASN A 47 -3.37 5.58 7.35
C ASN A 47 -3.80 7.04 7.61
N SER A 48 -4.35 7.32 8.79
CA SER A 48 -4.83 8.66 9.18
C SER A 48 -3.73 9.72 9.36
N THR A 49 -2.47 9.30 9.59
CA THR A 49 -1.33 10.20 9.79
C THR A 49 -0.59 10.48 8.47
N SER A 50 -0.55 9.50 7.59
CA SER A 50 0.01 9.63 6.25
C SER A 50 -0.85 8.82 5.30
N ASN A 51 -1.76 9.52 4.61
CA ASN A 51 -2.85 8.91 3.87
C ASN A 51 -2.48 8.51 2.44
N ILE A 52 -1.37 9.00 1.90
CA ILE A 52 -0.85 8.65 0.57
C ILE A 52 0.49 7.97 0.76
N GLN A 53 0.66 6.79 0.17
CA GLN A 53 1.94 6.10 0.13
C GLN A 53 2.29 5.70 -1.28
N THR A 54 3.57 5.86 -1.61
CA THR A 54 4.13 5.50 -2.91
C THR A 54 5.22 4.46 -2.73
N TYR A 55 5.29 3.53 -3.66
CA TYR A 55 6.36 2.54 -3.72
C TYR A 55 6.95 2.55 -5.12
N ASN A 56 8.24 2.86 -5.17
CA ASN A 56 9.03 2.78 -6.39
C ASN A 56 10.24 1.87 -6.10
N PRO A 57 10.30 0.65 -6.66
CA PRO A 57 11.50 -0.17 -6.55
C PRO A 57 12.64 0.57 -7.23
N LEU A 58 13.74 0.82 -6.50
CA LEU A 58 14.95 1.39 -7.09
C LEU A 58 15.45 0.48 -8.23
N PRO A 59 16.00 1.06 -9.32
CA PRO A 59 16.59 0.28 -10.41
C PRO A 59 17.78 -0.57 -9.97
#